data_AF-A0A2C6A4R9-F1
#
_entry.id   AF-A0A2C6A4R9-F1
#
_cell.length_a   1.000
_cell.length_b   1.000
_cell.length_c   1.000
_cell.angle_alpha   90.00
_cell.angle_beta   90.00
_cell.angle_gamma   90.00
#
_symmetry.space_group_name_H-M   'P 1'
#
loop_
_entity.id
_entity.type
_entity.pdbx_description
1 polymer ?
#
loop_
_entity_poly.entity_id
_entity_poly.type
_entity_poly.pdbx_seq_one_letter_code
_entity_poly.pdbx_strand_id
1 'polypeptide(L)'
;MRPDRPRTSSSAAGGRGSDSLERSSTDARYKKGARAAVFYSASCLLLTSILPAPHHHSCLLLTSILLLTNTLLSSSKDGPTFQPPTPHKHVPVNMKLSAVAGLVAMLGSATAAAPPPGSKPFQLMALRSASDIHFGQISAAQSNIFVNRRLKQGAVCKGEDPNRATFYLQNGELFLYTNSGLVQKVFVDRSGMGQGKIGFLSGNGPLPPHFEVKGWVIDKYDDLYFGKQNLLACPNADGWTVWLATDQLNPGGNENCLGFIPRTIPTPDAPRCKYSQN
;
A
#
# COMPACT_ATOMS: atom_id res chain seq x y z
N MET A 1 -35.09 -33.61 -41.86
CA MET A 1 -34.06 -34.67 -41.95
C MET A 1 -32.91 -34.31 -41.00
N ARG A 2 -32.81 -35.03 -39.87
CA ARG A 2 -31.58 -35.26 -39.08
C ARG A 2 -30.96 -36.58 -39.59
N PRO A 3 -29.74 -37.00 -39.17
CA PRO A 3 -28.59 -36.30 -38.58
C PRO A 3 -27.25 -36.69 -39.27
N ASP A 4 -26.12 -36.13 -38.82
CA ASP A 4 -24.97 -36.97 -38.39
C ASP A 4 -23.89 -36.15 -37.68
N ARG A 5 -23.43 -36.67 -36.55
CA ARG A 5 -22.40 -36.13 -35.67
C ARG A 5 -21.42 -37.27 -35.39
N PRO A 6 -20.11 -37.14 -35.64
CA PRO A 6 -19.16 -38.15 -35.20
C PRO A 6 -18.84 -38.02 -33.71
N ARG A 7 -18.74 -39.18 -33.08
CA ARG A 7 -18.40 -39.46 -31.68
C ARG A 7 -17.12 -40.30 -31.71
N THR A 8 -16.12 -39.95 -30.91
CA THR A 8 -14.99 -40.83 -30.48
C THR A 8 -14.62 -40.39 -29.04
N SER A 9 -15.02 -41.10 -27.96
CA SER A 9 -14.40 -42.28 -27.29
C SER A 9 -12.89 -42.10 -27.06
N SER A 10 -12.40 -41.73 -25.86
CA SER A 10 -12.22 -42.47 -24.59
C SER A 10 -11.25 -43.67 -24.62
N SER A 11 -10.12 -43.55 -23.92
CA SER A 11 -9.36 -44.61 -23.21
C SER A 11 -8.31 -43.88 -22.35
N ALA A 12 -8.31 -43.85 -21.02
CA ALA A 12 -8.21 -44.90 -20.00
C ALA A 12 -6.82 -45.52 -19.82
N ALA A 13 -6.34 -45.40 -18.57
CA ALA A 13 -5.59 -46.38 -17.76
C ALA A 13 -4.07 -46.23 -17.52
N GLY A 14 -3.73 -46.23 -16.23
CA GLY A 14 -2.52 -46.82 -15.62
C GLY A 14 -1.38 -45.83 -15.35
N GLY A 15 -0.79 -45.71 -14.15
CA GLY A 15 -0.91 -46.43 -12.88
C GLY A 15 0.40 -46.30 -12.10
N ARG A 16 0.32 -46.32 -10.75
CA ARG A 16 1.36 -46.64 -9.72
C ARG A 16 2.70 -45.89 -9.82
N GLY A 17 3.26 -45.30 -8.77
CA GLY A 17 3.28 -45.64 -7.35
C GLY A 17 4.68 -45.29 -6.84
N SER A 18 4.84 -45.20 -5.50
CA SER A 18 6.11 -45.11 -4.78
C SER A 18 6.85 -43.75 -4.87
N ASP A 19 7.47 -43.20 -3.83
CA ASP A 19 7.65 -43.62 -2.45
C ASP A 19 8.02 -42.38 -1.61
N SER A 20 7.64 -42.48 -0.34
CA SER A 20 8.22 -41.83 0.83
C SER A 20 9.68 -41.42 0.68
N LEU A 21 9.97 -40.15 0.98
CA LEU A 21 11.20 -39.77 1.68
C LEU A 21 10.92 -38.48 2.46
N GLU A 22 10.43 -38.67 3.68
CA GLU A 22 10.77 -37.81 4.80
C GLU A 22 12.29 -37.65 4.86
N ARG A 23 12.78 -36.42 4.77
CA ARG A 23 14.04 -36.05 5.41
C ARG A 23 13.89 -34.69 6.06
N SER A 24 13.56 -34.78 7.35
CA SER A 24 14.03 -33.90 8.40
C SER A 24 15.47 -33.44 8.12
N SER A 25 15.66 -32.13 8.02
CA SER A 25 16.95 -31.47 8.14
C SER A 25 16.74 -30.11 8.79
N THR A 26 16.37 -30.16 10.07
CA THR A 26 16.87 -29.18 11.02
C THR A 26 18.41 -29.14 10.94
N ASP A 27 18.95 -27.94 11.10
CA ASP A 27 20.35 -27.68 11.41
C ASP A 27 21.34 -27.58 10.22
N ALA A 28 21.32 -26.41 9.57
CA ALA A 28 22.49 -25.91 8.83
C ALA A 28 22.70 -24.41 9.11
N ARG A 29 23.34 -24.16 10.25
CA ARG A 29 24.36 -23.11 10.48
C ARG A 29 24.08 -21.73 9.88
N TYR A 30 23.53 -20.90 10.77
CA TYR A 30 24.17 -19.67 11.23
C TYR A 30 25.70 -19.62 10.98
N LYS A 31 26.14 -19.12 9.81
CA LYS A 31 27.49 -18.61 9.53
C LYS A 31 27.56 -17.95 8.13
N LYS A 32 26.84 -16.85 7.94
CA LYS A 32 27.03 -15.92 6.82
C LYS A 32 26.92 -14.47 7.33
N GLY A 33 27.91 -14.08 8.13
CA GLY A 33 27.96 -12.74 8.74
C GLY A 33 29.34 -12.43 9.29
N ALA A 34 30.41 -12.67 8.52
CA ALA A 34 31.77 -12.31 8.93
C ALA A 34 32.77 -12.17 7.76
N ARG A 35 32.30 -11.99 6.51
CA ARG A 35 33.20 -11.83 5.33
C ARG A 35 32.93 -10.59 4.46
N ALA A 36 32.00 -9.73 4.86
CA ALA A 36 31.75 -8.46 4.16
C ALA A 36 32.55 -7.26 4.73
N ALA A 37 33.14 -7.38 5.92
CA ALA A 37 33.84 -6.28 6.59
C ALA A 37 35.33 -6.14 6.24
N VAL A 38 35.92 -7.07 5.48
CA VAL A 38 37.36 -7.08 5.17
C VAL A 38 37.68 -6.49 3.78
N PHE A 39 36.67 -6.28 2.93
CA PHE A 39 36.91 -5.76 1.56
C PHE A 39 36.82 -4.24 1.41
N TYR A 40 36.33 -3.49 2.41
CA TYR A 40 36.22 -2.02 2.31
C TYR A 40 37.42 -1.25 2.90
N SER A 41 38.32 -1.92 3.63
CA SER A 41 39.49 -1.27 4.23
C SER A 41 40.69 -1.12 3.28
N ALA A 42 40.71 -1.83 2.16
CA ALA A 42 41.85 -1.80 1.22
C ALA A 42 41.69 -0.73 0.12
N SER A 43 40.48 -0.22 -0.12
CA SER A 43 40.23 0.78 -1.18
C SER A 43 40.50 2.22 -0.76
N CYS A 44 40.72 2.50 0.53
CA CYS A 44 41.05 3.86 1.00
C CYS A 44 42.57 4.14 1.04
N LEU A 45 43.40 3.09 1.01
CA LEU A 45 44.87 3.19 1.07
C LEU A 45 45.54 3.34 -0.31
N LEU A 46 44.79 3.23 -1.41
CA LEU A 46 45.31 3.36 -2.77
C LEU A 46 44.99 4.70 -3.46
N LEU A 47 44.33 5.64 -2.77
CA LEU A 47 43.96 6.95 -3.33
C LEU A 47 44.74 8.16 -2.75
N THR A 48 45.80 7.94 -1.97
CA THR A 48 46.60 9.04 -1.38
C THR A 48 47.81 9.47 -2.21
N SER A 49 48.01 8.94 -3.42
CA SER A 49 49.20 9.22 -4.24
C SER A 49 48.97 10.16 -5.44
N ILE A 50 47.78 10.74 -5.66
CA ILE A 50 47.48 11.50 -6.90
C ILE A 50 46.87 12.90 -6.68
N LEU A 51 46.64 13.39 -5.46
CA LEU A 51 46.00 14.71 -5.27
C LEU A 51 46.81 15.68 -4.39
N PRO A 52 46.99 16.96 -4.82
CA PRO A 52 47.68 17.97 -4.04
C PRO A 52 46.82 18.50 -2.88
N ALA A 53 47.50 18.80 -1.78
CA ALA A 53 46.96 19.36 -0.53
C ALA A 53 46.12 20.62 -0.78
N PRO A 54 44.85 20.68 -0.33
CA PRO A 54 44.61 21.11 1.06
C PRO A 54 43.26 20.63 1.65
N HIS A 55 43.06 19.35 1.97
CA HIS A 55 41.85 18.90 2.68
C HIS A 55 42.14 17.78 3.70
N HIS A 56 43.05 18.02 4.65
CA HIS A 56 43.38 17.04 5.69
C HIS A 56 42.43 17.02 6.91
N HIS A 57 41.52 17.99 7.04
CA HIS A 57 40.64 18.06 8.21
C HIS A 57 39.34 17.23 8.10
N SER A 58 38.87 16.89 6.90
CA SER A 58 37.58 16.21 6.72
C SER A 58 37.64 14.67 6.88
N CYS A 59 38.82 14.06 6.80
CA CYS A 59 38.95 12.60 6.81
C CYS A 59 39.02 12.00 8.23
N LEU A 60 39.51 12.76 9.21
CA LEU A 60 39.64 12.31 10.61
C LEU A 60 38.32 12.32 11.40
N LEU A 61 37.31 13.07 10.95
CA LEU A 61 35.99 13.12 11.59
C LEU A 61 35.12 11.89 11.29
N LEU A 62 35.31 11.24 10.12
CA LEU A 62 34.54 10.06 9.74
C LEU A 62 34.97 8.78 10.46
N THR A 63 36.23 8.67 10.89
CA THR A 63 36.72 7.50 11.65
C THR A 63 36.28 7.52 13.12
N SER A 64 36.11 8.70 13.72
CA SER A 64 35.64 8.81 15.12
C SER A 64 34.14 8.49 15.27
N ILE A 65 33.30 8.81 14.28
CA ILE A 65 31.85 8.53 14.33
C ILE A 65 31.56 7.02 14.19
N LEU A 66 32.40 6.28 13.45
CA LEU A 66 32.25 4.83 13.27
C LEU A 66 32.71 3.98 14.48
N LEU A 67 33.54 4.51 15.37
CA LEU A 67 33.88 3.82 16.63
C LEU A 67 32.84 4.02 17.74
N LEU A 68 32.04 5.09 17.70
CA LEU A 68 31.04 5.39 18.74
C LEU A 68 29.73 4.60 18.61
N THR A 69 29.41 4.05 17.44
CA THR A 69 28.15 3.29 17.25
C THR A 69 28.23 1.82 17.64
N ASN A 70 29.42 1.23 17.72
CA ASN A 70 29.59 -0.19 18.08
C ASN A 70 29.55 -0.47 19.58
N THR A 71 29.58 0.55 20.44
CA THR A 71 29.61 0.37 21.91
C THR A 71 28.21 0.39 22.56
N LEU A 72 27.14 0.64 21.81
CA LEU A 72 25.76 0.70 22.35
C LEU A 72 24.92 -0.57 22.11
N LEU A 73 25.49 -1.61 21.52
CA LEU A 73 24.80 -2.88 21.23
C LEU A 73 25.26 -4.03 22.16
N SER A 74 25.29 -3.81 23.47
CA SER A 74 25.44 -4.89 24.45
C SER A 74 24.95 -4.49 25.84
N SER A 75 23.65 -4.35 26.02
CA SER A 75 23.00 -4.58 27.32
C SER A 75 21.47 -4.58 27.18
N SER A 76 20.87 -5.76 27.09
CA SER A 76 19.48 -5.98 27.52
C SER A 76 19.26 -7.48 27.59
N LYS A 77 19.39 -8.04 28.80
CA LYS A 77 19.26 -9.46 29.05
C LYS A 77 18.48 -9.69 30.35
N ASP A 78 17.29 -9.10 30.45
CA ASP A 78 16.33 -9.38 31.52
C ASP A 78 14.94 -9.55 30.92
N GLY A 79 14.50 -10.81 30.82
CA GLY A 79 13.13 -11.18 30.46
C GLY A 79 12.29 -11.33 31.74
N PRO A 80 11.05 -10.80 31.78
CA PRO A 80 10.21 -10.91 32.97
C PRO A 80 9.63 -12.32 33.14
N THR A 81 9.72 -12.82 34.37
CA THR A 81 9.15 -14.08 34.85
C THR A 81 7.63 -14.06 34.78
N PHE A 82 7.05 -15.01 34.04
CA PHE A 82 5.60 -15.20 33.92
C PHE A 82 5.06 -15.90 35.17
N GLN A 83 4.24 -15.21 35.97
CA GLN A 83 3.44 -15.83 37.03
C GLN A 83 2.08 -16.29 36.46
N PRO A 84 1.62 -17.52 36.76
CA PRO A 84 0.30 -17.98 36.34
C PRO A 84 -0.82 -17.30 37.16
N PRO A 85 -1.97 -16.97 36.53
CA PRO A 85 -3.08 -16.32 37.22
C PRO A 85 -3.84 -17.28 38.15
N THR A 86 -4.15 -16.80 39.35
CA THR A 86 -5.02 -17.45 40.33
C THR A 86 -6.49 -17.47 39.89
N PRO A 87 -7.29 -18.47 40.30
CA PRO A 87 -8.68 -18.58 39.92
C PRO A 87 -9.56 -17.58 40.69
N HIS A 88 -10.22 -16.68 39.96
CA HIS A 88 -11.18 -15.73 40.53
C HIS A 88 -12.52 -16.42 40.84
N LYS A 89 -12.98 -16.24 42.09
CA LYS A 89 -14.31 -16.66 42.57
C LYS A 89 -15.40 -15.85 41.87
N HIS A 90 -16.42 -16.53 41.35
CA HIS A 90 -17.64 -15.92 40.84
C HIS A 90 -18.42 -15.25 41.98
N VAL A 91 -18.60 -13.92 41.87
CA VAL A 91 -19.58 -13.16 42.64
C VAL A 91 -20.77 -12.87 41.72
N PRO A 92 -22.00 -13.28 42.07
CA PRO A 92 -23.19 -12.94 41.29
C PRO A 92 -23.56 -11.48 41.54
N VAL A 93 -23.45 -10.64 40.52
CA VAL A 93 -23.89 -9.24 40.56
C VAL A 93 -25.33 -9.18 40.01
N ASN A 94 -26.28 -8.95 40.90
CA ASN A 94 -27.67 -8.61 40.55
C ASN A 94 -27.69 -7.23 39.86
N MET A 95 -27.87 -7.23 38.53
CA MET A 95 -27.96 -6.00 37.75
C MET A 95 -29.43 -5.59 37.61
N LYS A 96 -29.84 -4.59 38.39
CA LYS A 96 -31.13 -3.91 38.23
C LYS A 96 -31.10 -3.05 36.96
N LEU A 97 -32.08 -3.24 36.08
CA LEU A 97 -32.35 -2.37 34.94
C LEU A 97 -32.78 -0.98 35.43
N SER A 98 -31.95 0.03 35.15
CA SER A 98 -32.41 1.44 35.14
C SER A 98 -32.44 1.90 33.69
N ALA A 99 -33.65 2.13 33.20
CA ALA A 99 -33.91 2.78 31.92
C ALA A 99 -33.51 4.27 32.02
N VAL A 100 -32.66 4.72 31.12
CA VAL A 100 -32.43 6.15 30.85
C VAL A 100 -32.81 6.40 29.41
N ALA A 101 -33.96 7.05 29.22
CA ALA A 101 -34.37 7.66 27.97
C ALA A 101 -33.74 9.06 27.88
N GLY A 102 -33.14 9.41 26.74
CA GLY A 102 -32.49 10.71 26.55
C GLY A 102 -31.99 11.00 25.14
N LEU A 103 -32.91 11.43 24.26
CA LEU A 103 -32.87 12.56 23.31
C LEU A 103 -31.63 12.93 22.43
N VAL A 104 -31.99 13.25 21.18
CA VAL A 104 -31.35 14.06 20.11
C VAL A 104 -30.29 13.38 19.21
N ALA A 105 -30.77 12.77 18.11
CA ALA A 105 -29.97 12.61 16.91
C ALA A 105 -30.16 13.85 16.01
N MET A 106 -29.23 14.80 16.06
CA MET A 106 -29.13 15.82 15.00
C MET A 106 -28.66 15.15 13.72
N LEU A 107 -29.55 15.06 12.74
CA LEU A 107 -29.21 14.74 11.36
C LEU A 107 -28.49 15.95 10.76
N GLY A 108 -27.17 16.00 10.96
CA GLY A 108 -26.29 16.90 10.24
C GLY A 108 -26.29 16.51 8.76
N SER A 109 -27.06 17.21 7.94
CA SER A 109 -26.91 17.19 6.49
C SER A 109 -25.50 17.67 6.16
N ALA A 110 -24.59 16.73 5.90
CA ALA A 110 -23.26 17.00 5.40
C ALA A 110 -23.39 17.57 3.99
N THR A 111 -23.60 18.89 3.90
CA THR A 111 -23.47 19.65 2.66
C THR A 111 -22.12 19.30 2.05
N ALA A 112 -22.16 18.80 0.83
CA ALA A 112 -20.97 18.33 0.14
C ALA A 112 -20.07 19.53 -0.16
N ALA A 113 -19.00 19.66 0.62
CA ALA A 113 -18.05 20.73 0.47
C ALA A 113 -17.20 20.50 -0.78
N ALA A 114 -16.95 21.57 -1.54
CA ALA A 114 -15.77 21.62 -2.41
C ALA A 114 -14.51 21.25 -1.59
N PRO A 115 -13.43 20.77 -2.25
CA PRO A 115 -12.11 20.74 -1.64
C PRO A 115 -11.89 22.02 -0.81
N PRO A 116 -11.58 21.89 0.48
CA PRO A 116 -11.54 23.03 1.39
C PRO A 116 -10.53 24.06 0.89
N PRO A 117 -10.73 25.35 1.20
CA PRO A 117 -9.73 26.38 0.93
C PRO A 117 -8.37 25.94 1.48
N GLY A 118 -7.35 25.92 0.62
CA GLY A 118 -5.99 25.48 0.99
C GLY A 118 -5.68 23.99 0.77
N SER A 119 -6.61 23.18 0.24
CA SER A 119 -6.27 21.83 -0.24
C SER A 119 -5.22 21.93 -1.34
N LYS A 120 -4.10 21.23 -1.21
CA LYS A 120 -3.03 21.19 -2.22
C LYS A 120 -3.29 20.03 -3.20
N PRO A 121 -3.79 20.30 -4.41
CA PRO A 121 -3.99 19.25 -5.40
C PRO A 121 -2.67 18.69 -5.90
N PHE A 122 -2.64 17.38 -6.16
CA PHE A 122 -1.52 16.67 -6.73
C PHE A 122 -1.98 15.52 -7.62
N GLN A 123 -1.15 15.14 -8.57
CA GLN A 123 -1.28 13.90 -9.32
C GLN A 123 -0.38 12.83 -8.73
N LEU A 124 -0.59 11.57 -9.12
CA LEU A 124 0.27 10.47 -8.72
C LEU A 124 0.97 9.88 -9.95
N MET A 125 2.23 9.48 -9.74
CA MET A 125 3.06 8.82 -10.73
C MET A 125 3.71 7.59 -10.11
N ALA A 126 3.63 6.46 -10.80
CA ALA A 126 4.19 5.21 -10.31
C ALA A 126 5.72 5.15 -10.48
N LEU A 127 6.45 4.91 -9.39
CA LEU A 127 7.89 4.66 -9.40
C LEU A 127 8.17 3.19 -9.18
N ARG A 128 8.68 2.55 -10.23
CA ARG A 128 9.13 1.15 -10.23
C ARG A 128 10.06 0.90 -11.41
N SER A 129 11.36 1.03 -11.19
CA SER A 129 12.37 0.87 -12.24
C SER A 129 12.24 -0.47 -12.98
N ALA A 130 12.61 -0.47 -14.27
CA ALA A 130 12.60 -1.64 -15.14
C ALA A 130 11.22 -2.35 -15.23
N SER A 131 10.13 -1.59 -15.34
CA SER A 131 8.81 -2.15 -15.61
C SER A 131 7.89 -1.18 -16.35
N ASP A 132 6.86 -1.71 -16.99
CA ASP A 132 5.91 -0.96 -17.83
C ASP A 132 5.05 0.05 -17.06
N ILE A 133 5.08 -0.02 -15.74
CA ILE A 133 4.40 0.94 -14.86
C ILE A 133 5.33 2.06 -14.39
N HIS A 134 6.62 2.04 -14.74
CA HIS A 134 7.53 3.12 -14.35
C HIS A 134 7.11 4.44 -15.00
N PHE A 135 7.03 5.49 -14.19
CA PHE A 135 6.48 6.80 -14.54
C PHE A 135 5.02 6.74 -15.03
N GLY A 136 4.34 5.64 -14.71
CA GLY A 136 2.97 5.43 -15.12
C GLY A 136 2.04 6.43 -14.46
N GLN A 137 1.13 6.98 -15.26
CA GLN A 137 0.16 7.97 -14.79
C GLN A 137 -0.99 7.27 -14.07
N ILE A 138 -1.45 7.87 -12.97
CA ILE A 138 -2.59 7.36 -12.21
C ILE A 138 -3.89 8.01 -12.68
N SER A 139 -4.92 7.20 -12.92
CA SER A 139 -6.27 7.65 -13.29
C SER A 139 -7.35 6.97 -12.42
N ALA A 140 -8.56 7.53 -12.46
CA ALA A 140 -9.69 7.05 -11.67
C ALA A 140 -10.91 6.90 -12.58
N ALA A 141 -11.47 5.69 -12.65
CA ALA A 141 -12.64 5.39 -13.47
C ALA A 141 -13.37 4.17 -12.90
N GLN A 142 -14.69 4.09 -13.11
CA GLN A 142 -15.51 2.95 -12.71
C GLN A 142 -15.28 2.51 -11.26
N SER A 143 -15.17 3.47 -10.34
CA SER A 143 -14.86 3.26 -8.91
C SER A 143 -13.52 2.56 -8.61
N ASN A 144 -12.61 2.47 -9.58
CA ASN A 144 -11.28 1.89 -9.44
C ASN A 144 -10.18 2.93 -9.73
N ILE A 145 -8.98 2.66 -9.23
CA ILE A 145 -7.76 3.43 -9.50
C ILE A 145 -6.86 2.62 -10.43
N PHE A 146 -6.26 3.26 -11.41
CA PHE A 146 -5.46 2.61 -12.44
C PHE A 146 -4.09 3.26 -12.62
N VAL A 147 -3.09 2.47 -13.01
CA VAL A 147 -1.84 2.93 -13.62
C VAL A 147 -1.89 2.70 -15.13
N ASN A 148 -1.46 3.68 -15.93
CA ASN A 148 -1.35 3.57 -17.39
C ASN A 148 -2.62 3.04 -18.05
N ARG A 149 -3.77 3.60 -17.67
CA ARG A 149 -5.05 3.21 -18.25
C ARG A 149 -5.07 3.56 -19.74
N ARG A 150 -5.34 2.57 -20.59
CA ARG A 150 -5.41 2.68 -22.05
C ARG A 150 -6.66 3.41 -22.52
N LEU A 151 -7.79 3.13 -21.87
CA LEU A 151 -9.05 3.79 -22.15
C LEU A 151 -9.11 5.15 -21.45
N LYS A 152 -9.79 6.11 -22.09
CA LYS A 152 -10.05 7.44 -21.50
C LYS A 152 -10.80 7.30 -20.18
N GLN A 153 -10.36 7.99 -19.13
CA GLN A 153 -10.98 7.91 -17.80
C GLN A 153 -12.46 8.32 -17.78
N GLY A 154 -12.90 9.11 -18.76
CA GLY A 154 -14.30 9.51 -18.89
C GLY A 154 -14.72 10.47 -17.78
N ALA A 155 -13.78 11.27 -17.28
CA ALA A 155 -14.06 12.23 -16.24
C ALA A 155 -14.68 13.48 -16.85
N VAL A 156 -15.70 14.04 -16.17
CA VAL A 156 -16.32 15.30 -16.59
C VAL A 156 -15.63 16.44 -15.86
N CYS A 157 -14.75 17.15 -16.56
CA CYS A 157 -13.91 18.21 -16.01
C CYS A 157 -14.44 19.60 -16.35
N LYS A 158 -14.13 20.58 -15.48
CA LYS A 158 -14.21 22.00 -15.85
C LYS A 158 -12.99 22.34 -16.73
N GLY A 159 -13.09 22.00 -18.02
CA GLY A 159 -12.01 22.10 -19.01
C GLY A 159 -11.76 20.76 -19.70
N GLU A 160 -10.62 20.66 -20.37
CA GLU A 160 -10.20 19.40 -21.01
C GLU A 160 -9.87 18.33 -19.96
N ASP A 161 -10.26 17.09 -20.24
CA ASP A 161 -9.92 15.93 -19.40
C ASP A 161 -8.44 15.57 -19.58
N PRO A 162 -7.59 15.70 -18.54
CA PRO A 162 -6.15 15.43 -18.64
C PRO A 162 -5.82 13.92 -18.68
N ASN A 163 -6.85 13.05 -18.71
CA ASN A 163 -6.78 11.60 -18.68
C ASN A 163 -5.97 11.03 -17.50
N ARG A 164 -5.98 11.75 -16.38
CA ARG A 164 -5.32 11.40 -15.13
C ARG A 164 -6.14 11.93 -13.95
N ALA A 165 -5.98 11.28 -12.80
CA ALA A 165 -6.67 11.66 -11.58
C ALA A 165 -5.86 12.69 -10.81
N THR A 166 -6.55 13.72 -10.34
CA THR A 166 -6.01 14.69 -9.39
C THR A 166 -6.58 14.37 -8.03
N PHE A 167 -5.73 14.38 -7.02
CA PHE A 167 -6.05 14.05 -5.64
C PHE A 167 -5.77 15.22 -4.72
N TYR A 168 -6.33 15.17 -3.52
CA TYR A 168 -5.88 15.96 -2.38
C TYR A 168 -6.00 15.14 -1.11
N LEU A 169 -5.14 15.43 -0.14
CA LEU A 169 -5.12 14.77 1.16
C LEU A 169 -5.68 15.72 2.23
N GLN A 170 -6.59 15.23 3.06
CA GLN A 170 -7.14 15.99 4.17
C GLN A 170 -7.44 15.07 5.35
N ASN A 171 -6.89 15.38 6.54
CA ASN A 171 -7.15 14.62 7.78
C ASN A 171 -6.88 13.10 7.67
N GLY A 172 -5.88 12.71 6.87
CA GLY A 172 -5.55 11.30 6.63
C GLY A 172 -6.52 10.56 5.70
N GLU A 173 -7.45 11.27 5.07
CA GLU A 173 -8.33 10.77 4.02
C GLU A 173 -7.87 11.31 2.66
N LEU A 174 -7.90 10.45 1.64
CA LEU A 174 -7.53 10.80 0.27
C LEU A 174 -8.79 11.00 -0.57
N PHE A 175 -8.83 12.10 -1.30
CA PHE A 175 -9.98 12.50 -2.09
C PHE A 175 -9.57 12.75 -3.54
N LEU A 176 -10.50 12.54 -4.46
CA LEU A 176 -10.39 13.01 -5.84
C LEU A 176 -10.77 14.50 -5.90
N TYR A 177 -10.03 15.27 -6.68
CA TYR A 177 -10.19 16.72 -6.79
C TYR A 177 -11.37 17.08 -7.70
N THR A 178 -12.51 17.30 -7.06
CA THR A 178 -13.83 17.43 -7.70
C THR A 178 -14.40 18.85 -7.62
N ASN A 179 -15.52 19.05 -8.31
CA ASN A 179 -16.32 20.26 -8.21
C ASN A 179 -17.01 20.40 -6.85
N SER A 180 -17.39 21.63 -6.50
CA SER A 180 -18.20 21.90 -5.30
C SER A 180 -19.47 21.05 -5.27
N GLY A 181 -19.85 20.52 -4.11
CA GLY A 181 -21.03 19.67 -3.98
C GLY A 181 -20.81 18.19 -4.27
N LEU A 182 -19.65 17.78 -4.77
CA LEU A 182 -19.34 16.37 -5.05
C LEU A 182 -18.11 15.94 -4.29
N VAL A 183 -18.26 15.03 -3.35
CA VAL A 183 -17.14 14.42 -2.64
C VAL A 183 -16.88 13.05 -3.25
N GLN A 184 -15.65 12.78 -3.64
CA GLN A 184 -15.22 11.45 -4.09
C GLN A 184 -14.02 11.02 -3.26
N LYS A 185 -14.20 10.00 -2.41
CA LYS A 185 -13.20 9.56 -1.43
C LYS A 185 -12.58 8.24 -1.86
N VAL A 186 -11.28 8.11 -1.70
CA VAL A 186 -10.56 6.86 -1.94
C VAL A 186 -10.68 5.98 -0.70
N PHE A 187 -11.07 4.73 -0.90
CA PHE A 187 -11.18 3.72 0.16
C PHE A 187 -10.19 2.57 -0.10
N VAL A 188 -9.92 1.84 0.98
CA VAL A 188 -9.24 0.54 0.95
C VAL A 188 -10.13 -0.49 1.64
N ASP A 189 -10.32 -1.66 1.04
CA ASP A 189 -11.00 -2.80 1.66
C ASP A 189 -9.99 -3.90 1.98
N ARG A 190 -9.52 -3.95 3.23
CA ARG A 190 -8.58 -4.97 3.73
C ARG A 190 -9.28 -6.21 4.31
N SER A 191 -10.59 -6.36 4.10
CA SER A 191 -11.29 -7.57 4.52
C SER A 191 -10.79 -8.80 3.75
N GLY A 192 -11.09 -10.01 4.24
CA GLY A 192 -10.74 -11.24 3.53
C GLY A 192 -11.36 -11.33 2.13
N MET A 193 -12.52 -10.70 1.89
CA MET A 193 -13.12 -10.61 0.55
C MET A 193 -12.48 -9.50 -0.30
N GLY A 194 -12.17 -8.35 0.31
CA GLY A 194 -11.61 -7.19 -0.37
C GLY A 194 -10.13 -7.34 -0.74
N GLN A 195 -9.34 -8.06 0.06
CA GLN A 195 -7.93 -8.38 -0.18
C GLN A 195 -7.04 -7.17 -0.48
N GLY A 196 -7.38 -5.99 0.04
CA GLY A 196 -6.67 -4.75 -0.22
C GLY A 196 -7.19 -3.97 -1.44
N LYS A 197 -8.42 -4.20 -1.89
CA LYS A 197 -9.02 -3.44 -2.99
C LYS A 197 -8.98 -1.95 -2.72
N ILE A 198 -8.46 -1.18 -3.67
CA ILE A 198 -8.49 0.29 -3.64
C ILE A 198 -9.49 0.76 -4.68
N GLY A 199 -10.35 1.68 -4.27
CA GLY A 199 -11.32 2.30 -5.16
C GLY A 199 -11.75 3.65 -4.63
N PHE A 200 -12.82 4.21 -5.20
CA PHE A 200 -13.40 5.43 -4.69
C PHE A 200 -14.92 5.40 -4.65
N LEU A 201 -15.50 6.11 -3.68
CA LEU A 201 -16.94 6.27 -3.47
C LEU A 201 -17.33 7.73 -3.65
N SER A 202 -18.55 7.99 -4.14
CA SER A 202 -19.09 9.33 -4.34
C SER A 202 -20.16 9.63 -3.31
N GLY A 203 -20.16 10.85 -2.80
CA GLY A 203 -21.10 11.32 -1.80
C GLY A 203 -20.57 11.20 -0.37
N ASN A 204 -21.39 11.69 0.56
CA ASN A 204 -21.12 11.73 2.00
C ASN A 204 -21.95 10.69 2.78
N GLY A 205 -22.49 9.69 2.09
CA GLY A 205 -23.28 8.62 2.72
C GLY A 205 -22.46 7.76 3.69
N PRO A 206 -23.12 6.87 4.45
CA PRO A 206 -22.42 5.91 5.29
C PRO A 206 -21.44 5.08 4.46
N LEU A 207 -20.25 4.83 5.00
CA LEU A 207 -19.28 3.97 4.34
C LEU A 207 -19.77 2.52 4.38
N PRO A 208 -19.63 1.76 3.28
CA PRO A 208 -19.86 0.33 3.31
C PRO A 208 -19.02 -0.35 4.41
N PRO A 209 -19.48 -1.49 4.96
CA PRO A 209 -18.70 -2.26 5.91
C PRO A 209 -17.30 -2.56 5.39
N HIS A 210 -16.30 -2.54 6.29
CA HIS A 210 -14.89 -2.84 6.01
C HIS A 210 -14.12 -1.82 5.14
N PHE A 211 -14.79 -0.80 4.60
CA PHE A 211 -14.09 0.23 3.83
C PHE A 211 -13.39 1.21 4.75
N GLU A 212 -12.07 1.32 4.57
CA GLU A 212 -11.22 2.22 5.31
C GLU A 212 -10.86 3.41 4.42
N VAL A 213 -11.29 4.61 4.81
CA VAL A 213 -10.96 5.85 4.10
C VAL A 213 -9.83 6.65 4.78
N LYS A 214 -9.51 6.30 6.03
CA LYS A 214 -8.46 6.94 6.83
C LYS A 214 -7.20 6.09 6.86
N GLY A 215 -6.05 6.75 6.87
CA GLY A 215 -4.74 6.10 6.92
C GLY A 215 -3.79 6.56 5.81
N TRP A 216 -4.28 7.40 4.89
CA TRP A 216 -3.46 7.96 3.83
C TRP A 216 -2.47 8.98 4.38
N VAL A 217 -1.21 8.88 3.95
CA VAL A 217 -0.12 9.77 4.37
C VAL A 217 0.82 9.99 3.20
N ILE A 218 1.35 11.21 3.10
CA ILE A 218 2.46 11.55 2.20
C ILE A 218 3.69 11.72 3.08
N ASP A 219 4.77 11.02 2.77
CA ASP A 219 6.01 11.10 3.54
C ASP A 219 6.88 12.30 3.12
N LYS A 220 8.08 12.40 3.68
CA LYS A 220 9.04 13.48 3.38
C LYS A 220 9.66 13.41 1.98
N TYR A 221 9.44 12.32 1.25
CA TYR A 221 9.90 12.10 -0.12
C TYR A 221 8.77 12.30 -1.14
N ASP A 222 7.64 12.87 -0.69
CA ASP A 222 6.45 13.09 -1.48
C ASP A 222 5.81 11.78 -1.98
N ASP A 223 6.06 10.66 -1.30
CA ASP A 223 5.53 9.35 -1.66
C ASP A 223 4.27 9.04 -0.82
N LEU A 224 3.22 8.56 -1.47
CA LEU A 224 1.92 8.27 -0.85
C LEU A 224 1.86 6.84 -0.30
N TYR A 225 1.35 6.69 0.91
CA TYR A 225 1.15 5.40 1.57
C TYR A 225 -0.23 5.33 2.20
N PHE A 226 -0.67 4.10 2.46
CA PHE A 226 -1.78 3.84 3.38
C PHE A 226 -1.22 3.10 4.59
N GLY A 227 -1.20 3.77 5.75
CA GLY A 227 -0.53 3.26 6.94
C GLY A 227 0.98 3.11 6.73
N LYS A 228 1.46 1.87 6.68
CA LYS A 228 2.87 1.52 6.42
C LYS A 228 3.02 0.69 5.13
N GLN A 229 1.95 0.60 4.34
CA GLN A 229 1.86 -0.28 3.19
C GLN A 229 2.06 0.50 1.90
N ASN A 230 2.83 -0.11 0.99
CA ASN A 230 2.95 0.32 -0.40
C ASN A 230 1.72 -0.10 -1.22
N LEU A 231 1.69 0.33 -2.48
CA LEU A 231 0.66 -0.06 -3.43
C LEU A 231 1.17 -1.15 -4.38
N LEU A 232 0.24 -1.97 -4.88
CA LEU A 232 0.43 -2.94 -5.94
C LEU A 232 -0.29 -2.46 -7.20
N ALA A 233 0.32 -2.67 -8.35
CA ALA A 233 -0.32 -2.53 -9.65
C ALA A 233 -0.50 -3.93 -10.24
N CYS A 234 -1.74 -4.35 -10.47
CA CYS A 234 -2.09 -5.66 -11.01
C CYS A 234 -2.57 -5.52 -12.46
N PRO A 235 -2.04 -6.31 -13.42
CA PRO A 235 -2.45 -6.23 -14.82
C PRO A 235 -3.97 -6.37 -15.01
N ASN A 236 -4.52 -5.60 -15.93
CA ASN A 236 -5.90 -5.64 -16.37
C ASN A 236 -5.96 -5.36 -17.90
N ALA A 237 -7.06 -5.71 -18.56
CA ALA A 237 -7.26 -5.39 -19.99
C ALA A 237 -7.07 -3.89 -20.27
N ASP A 238 -7.50 -3.03 -19.34
CA ASP A 238 -7.50 -1.58 -19.50
C ASP A 238 -6.22 -0.89 -19.02
N GLY A 239 -5.24 -1.62 -18.48
CA GLY A 239 -4.03 -1.04 -17.87
C GLY A 239 -3.64 -1.84 -16.64
N TRP A 240 -3.39 -1.17 -15.52
CA TRP A 240 -3.08 -1.84 -14.25
C TRP A 240 -4.02 -1.34 -13.16
N THR A 241 -4.73 -2.22 -12.48
CA THR A 241 -5.56 -1.86 -11.33
C THR A 241 -4.69 -1.70 -10.09
N VAL A 242 -4.97 -0.68 -9.28
CA VAL A 242 -4.20 -0.38 -8.07
C VAL A 242 -4.84 -1.05 -6.86
N TRP A 243 -4.02 -1.70 -6.06
CA TRP A 243 -4.38 -2.42 -4.85
C TRP A 243 -3.44 -2.03 -3.71
N LEU A 244 -3.85 -2.27 -2.46
CA LEU A 244 -2.96 -2.16 -1.32
C LEU A 244 -2.07 -3.41 -1.25
N ALA A 245 -0.78 -3.22 -0.98
CA ALA A 245 0.09 -4.35 -0.66
C ALA A 245 -0.31 -4.93 0.70
N THR A 246 -0.86 -6.15 0.67
CA THR A 246 -1.16 -6.95 1.86
C THR A 246 -0.20 -8.15 1.92
N ASP A 247 -0.42 -9.06 2.87
CA ASP A 247 0.23 -10.37 2.92
C ASP A 247 -0.16 -11.29 1.75
N GLN A 248 -1.30 -11.02 1.10
CA GLN A 248 -1.73 -11.69 -0.11
C GLN A 248 -1.06 -11.07 -1.36
N LEU A 249 -0.14 -11.83 -1.99
CA LEU A 249 0.59 -11.38 -3.19
C LEU A 249 -0.28 -11.28 -4.44
N ASN A 250 -1.40 -12.01 -4.46
CA ASN A 250 -2.33 -12.11 -5.59
C ASN A 250 -3.73 -11.64 -5.16
N PRO A 251 -3.92 -10.32 -4.91
CA PRO A 251 -5.17 -9.80 -4.39
C PRO A 251 -6.28 -9.94 -5.42
N GLY A 252 -7.45 -10.43 -5.00
CA GLY A 252 -8.60 -10.64 -5.88
C GLY A 252 -8.36 -11.69 -6.98
N GLY A 253 -7.37 -12.57 -6.80
CA GLY A 253 -6.97 -13.56 -7.81
C GLY A 253 -6.15 -12.99 -8.96
N ASN A 254 -5.70 -11.73 -8.88
CA ASN A 254 -4.79 -11.17 -9.87
C ASN A 254 -3.39 -11.79 -9.76
N GLU A 255 -2.73 -12.01 -10.89
CA GLU A 255 -1.37 -12.51 -10.96
C GLU A 255 -0.42 -11.45 -11.52
N ASN A 256 0.88 -11.63 -11.32
CA ASN A 256 1.94 -10.74 -11.83
C ASN A 256 1.79 -9.29 -11.36
N CYS A 257 1.25 -9.10 -10.16
CA CYS A 257 1.16 -7.78 -9.53
C CYS A 257 2.55 -7.25 -9.18
N LEU A 258 2.72 -5.95 -9.37
CA LEU A 258 3.98 -5.24 -9.22
C LEU A 258 3.86 -4.20 -8.10
N GLY A 259 4.62 -4.35 -7.03
CA GLY A 259 4.72 -3.30 -6.00
C GLY A 259 5.41 -2.06 -6.55
N PHE A 260 4.86 -0.88 -6.27
CA PHE A 260 5.38 0.40 -6.73
C PHE A 260 5.21 1.49 -5.67
N ILE A 261 5.99 2.57 -5.81
CA ILE A 261 5.89 3.75 -4.96
C ILE A 261 5.08 4.82 -5.72
N PRO A 262 3.92 5.25 -5.23
CA PRO A 262 3.14 6.32 -5.84
C PRO A 262 3.69 7.69 -5.41
N ARG A 263 4.47 8.33 -6.28
CA ARG A 263 4.99 9.68 -6.02
C ARG A 263 3.95 10.75 -6.33
N THR A 264 3.78 11.70 -5.42
CA THR A 264 2.95 12.87 -5.63
C THR A 264 3.65 13.90 -6.51
N ILE A 265 2.88 14.53 -7.40
CA ILE A 265 3.33 15.61 -8.27
C ILE A 265 2.39 16.79 -8.02
N PRO A 266 2.82 17.86 -7.34
CA PRO A 266 1.99 19.03 -7.09
C PRO A 266 1.38 19.57 -8.39
N THR A 267 0.09 19.88 -8.37
CA THR A 267 -0.64 20.37 -9.57
C THR A 267 -1.63 21.47 -9.18
N PRO A 268 -1.14 22.68 -8.81
CA PRO A 268 -1.97 23.75 -8.24
C PRO A 268 -3.14 24.17 -9.15
N ASP A 269 -2.93 24.13 -10.47
CA ASP A 269 -3.92 24.55 -11.48
C ASP A 269 -4.70 23.38 -12.09
N ALA A 270 -4.78 22.25 -11.38
CA ALA A 270 -5.49 21.08 -11.87
C ALA A 270 -6.99 21.37 -12.11
N PRO A 271 -7.57 20.90 -13.23
CA PRO A 271 -9.02 20.99 -13.43
C PRO A 271 -9.74 20.14 -12.39
N ARG A 272 -10.91 20.64 -11.96
CA ARG A 272 -11.82 19.89 -11.09
C ARG A 272 -12.66 18.94 -11.94
N CYS A 273 -12.61 17.66 -11.63
CA CYS A 273 -13.21 16.60 -12.43
C CYS A 273 -14.17 15.74 -11.62
N LYS A 274 -15.26 15.30 -12.23
CA LYS A 274 -16.14 14.25 -11.70
C LYS A 274 -15.75 12.93 -12.36
N TYR A 275 -15.28 11.98 -11.56
CA TYR A 275 -14.83 10.66 -12.04
C TYR A 275 -15.99 9.65 -12.05
N SER A 276 -16.01 8.74 -13.02
CA SER A 276 -17.11 7.77 -13.21
C SER A 276 -17.10 6.66 -12.16
N GLN A 277 -18.27 6.21 -11.70
CA GLN A 277 -18.38 5.11 -10.73
C GLN A 277 -18.86 3.79 -11.33
N ASN A 278 -19.47 3.85 -12.51
CA ASN A 278 -20.01 2.74 -13.28
C ASN A 278 -19.35 2.72 -14.66
#